data_AF-A0A961UYF7-F1
#
_entry.id   AF-A0A961UYF7-F1
#
_cell.length_a   1.000
_cell.length_b   1.000
_cell.length_c   1.000
_cell.angle_alpha   90.00
_cell.angle_beta   90.00
_cell.angle_gamma   90.00
#
_symmetry.space_group_name_H-M   'P 1'
#
loop_
_entity.id
_entity.type
_entity.pdbx_description
1 polymer ?
#
loop_
_entity_poly.entity_id
_entity_poly.type
_entity_poly.pdbx_seq_one_letter_code
_entity_poly.pdbx_strand_id
1 'polypeptide(L)' 'MRQGQQNNKRMRGRGRKGPNPLTRSYESNGPDVKVRGTPLHIAERYTQLARDAQAAGDRVQGENLLQHAEHYYRIVAAA' A
#
# COMPACT_ATOMS: atom_id res chain seq x y z
N MET A 1 -44.97 -2.47 -7.95
CA MET A 1 -44.05 -3.51 -8.47
C MET A 1 -42.82 -2.80 -8.99
N ARG A 2 -41.64 -2.99 -8.36
CA ARG A 2 -40.43 -2.19 -8.61
C ARG A 2 -39.21 -3.11 -8.57
N GLN A 3 -38.70 -3.56 -9.73
CA GLN A 3 -37.31 -4.01 -9.89
C GLN A 3 -37.03 -4.45 -11.33
N GLY A 4 -35.82 -4.15 -11.80
CA GLY A 4 -35.29 -4.74 -13.03
C GLY A 4 -34.51 -3.80 -13.96
N GLN A 5 -33.98 -2.68 -13.46
CA GLN A 5 -33.20 -1.78 -14.31
C GLN A 5 -31.73 -2.20 -14.37
N GLN A 6 -31.39 -2.87 -15.47
CA GLN A 6 -30.15 -2.67 -16.24
C GLN A 6 -28.81 -2.79 -15.48
N ASN A 7 -28.34 -4.02 -15.24
CA ASN A 7 -26.92 -4.21 -14.95
C ASN A 7 -26.14 -4.33 -16.27
N ASN A 8 -25.82 -3.16 -16.80
CA ASN A 8 -25.11 -2.91 -18.04
C ASN A 8 -23.69 -3.49 -18.01
N LYS A 9 -23.39 -4.29 -19.04
CA LYS A 9 -22.06 -4.62 -19.58
C LYS A 9 -20.89 -3.82 -18.98
N ARG A 10 -20.02 -4.52 -18.25
CA ARG A 10 -18.59 -4.17 -18.17
C ARG A 10 -17.73 -5.39 -18.50
N MET A 11 -17.84 -5.84 -19.75
CA MET A 11 -16.65 -6.26 -20.49
C MET A 11 -15.65 -5.09 -20.44
N ARG A 12 -14.52 -5.29 -19.76
CA ARG A 12 -13.31 -4.50 -20.01
C ARG A 12 -12.17 -5.46 -20.26
N GLY A 13 -12.14 -5.96 -21.50
CA GLY A 13 -10.87 -6.30 -22.11
C GLY A 13 -10.05 -5.03 -22.31
N ARG A 14 -8.73 -5.14 -22.08
CA ARG A 14 -7.63 -4.54 -22.87
C ARG A 14 -6.36 -4.55 -22.03
N GLY A 15 -5.35 -5.23 -22.54
CA GLY A 15 -3.98 -5.20 -22.04
C GLY A 15 -3.38 -3.80 -22.19
N ARG A 16 -3.71 -2.91 -21.26
CA ARG A 16 -2.84 -1.81 -20.88
C ARG A 16 -2.05 -2.33 -19.71
N LYS A 17 -0.72 -2.40 -19.83
CA LYS A 17 0.16 -2.41 -18.64
C LYS A 17 -0.46 -1.40 -17.67
N GLY A 18 -0.88 -1.87 -16.50
CA GLY A 18 -1.44 -1.00 -15.48
C GLY A 18 -0.50 0.18 -15.24
N PRO A 19 -1.01 1.34 -14.78
CA PRO A 19 -0.15 2.48 -14.47
C PRO A 19 1.04 2.00 -13.63
N ASN A 20 2.26 2.40 -14.03
CA ASN A 20 3.50 1.90 -13.43
C ASN A 20 3.39 1.98 -11.90
N PRO A 21 3.43 0.85 -11.18
CA PRO A 21 3.20 0.82 -9.74
C PRO A 21 4.17 1.72 -8.97
N LEU A 22 5.37 2.01 -9.49
CA LEU A 22 6.31 2.97 -8.90
C LEU A 22 5.80 4.41 -8.87
N THR A 23 5.01 4.79 -9.88
CA THR A 23 4.52 6.17 -10.07
C THR A 23 3.15 6.40 -9.43
N ARG A 24 2.48 5.32 -9.01
CA ARG A 24 1.16 5.40 -8.41
C ARG A 24 1.28 5.88 -6.97
N SER A 25 0.45 6.84 -6.58
CA SER A 25 0.31 7.22 -5.18
C SER A 25 -0.50 6.16 -4.43
N TYR A 26 0.08 5.64 -3.35
CA TYR A 26 -0.57 4.74 -2.42
C TYR A 26 -0.91 5.48 -1.14
N GLU A 27 -1.93 4.99 -0.45
CA GLU A 27 -2.28 5.39 0.90
C GLU A 27 -2.14 4.17 1.80
N SER A 28 -1.27 4.28 2.80
CA SER A 28 -1.07 3.25 3.80
C SER A 28 -1.72 3.67 5.10
N ASN A 29 -2.64 2.83 5.59
CA ASN A 29 -3.29 3.00 6.89
C ASN A 29 -2.57 2.08 7.89
N GLY A 30 -1.43 2.55 8.39
CA GLY A 30 -0.75 1.88 9.51
C GLY A 30 -1.52 2.10 10.81
N PRO A 31 -1.19 1.33 11.88
CA PRO A 31 -1.89 1.37 13.16
C PRO A 31 -2.00 2.78 13.77
N ASP A 32 -0.97 3.63 13.56
CA ASP A 32 -0.94 5.01 14.08
C ASP A 32 -0.59 6.08 13.03
N VAL A 33 -0.21 5.68 11.82
CA VAL A 33 0.31 6.62 10.81
C VAL A 33 -0.33 6.36 9.46
N LYS A 34 -1.01 7.40 8.95
CA LYS A 34 -1.44 7.46 7.55
C LYS A 34 -0.29 8.00 6.71
N VAL A 35 0.35 7.14 5.93
CA VAL A 35 1.43 7.53 5.02
C VAL A 35 0.90 7.52 3.60
N ARG A 36 1.06 8.64 2.89
CA ARG A 36 0.67 8.77 1.48
C ARG A 36 1.87 9.14 0.65
N GLY A 37 2.06 8.49 -0.49
CA GLY A 37 3.20 8.76 -1.37
C GLY A 37 3.41 7.68 -2.42
N THR A 38 4.57 7.73 -3.07
CA THR A 38 5.04 6.61 -3.90
C THR A 38 5.35 5.39 -3.01
N PRO A 39 5.36 4.16 -3.56
CA PRO A 39 5.67 2.97 -2.77
C PRO A 39 6.99 3.06 -2.03
N LEU A 40 8.03 3.60 -2.69
CA LEU A 40 9.35 3.79 -2.09
C LEU A 40 9.29 4.73 -0.88
N HIS A 41 8.61 5.88 -1.02
CA HIS A 41 8.48 6.84 0.07
C HIS A 41 7.76 6.24 1.29
N ILE A 42 6.72 5.43 1.03
CA ILE A 42 5.98 4.76 2.10
C ILE A 42 6.87 3.71 2.78
N ALA A 43 7.63 2.92 2.01
CA ALA A 43 8.56 1.93 2.54
C ALA A 43 9.63 2.56 3.44
N GLU A 44 10.22 3.68 3.02
CA GLU A 44 11.20 4.44 3.80
C GLU A 44 10.60 4.94 5.11
N ARG A 45 9.36 5.47 5.05
CA ARG A 45 8.68 5.97 6.24
C ARG A 45 8.43 4.87 7.28
N TYR A 46 7.95 3.71 6.84
CA TYR A 46 7.75 2.56 7.73
C TYR A 46 9.06 1.99 8.27
N THR A 47 10.12 1.99 7.47
CA THR A 47 11.46 1.56 7.94
C THR A 47 11.96 2.46 9.07
N GLN A 48 11.76 3.77 8.97
CA GLN A 48 12.13 4.71 10.03
C GLN A 48 11.28 4.49 11.29
N LEU A 49 9.96 4.42 11.15
CA LEU A 49 9.05 4.18 12.29
C LEU A 49 9.37 2.86 13.00
N ALA A 50 9.73 1.81 12.24
CA ALA A 50 10.13 0.53 12.80
C ALA A 50 11.40 0.63 13.66
N ARG A 51 12.40 1.40 13.20
CA ARG A 51 13.63 1.66 13.97
C ARG A 51 13.33 2.41 15.26
N ASP A 52 12.44 3.41 15.19
CA ASP A 52 12.04 4.19 16.35
C ASP A 52 11.30 3.31 17.37
N ALA A 53 10.38 2.44 16.92
CA ALA A 53 9.67 1.48 17.77
C ALA A 53 10.62 0.46 18.41
N GLN A 54 11.58 -0.06 17.64
CA GLN A 54 12.62 -0.96 18.16
C GLN A 54 13.49 -0.28 19.23
N ALA A 55 13.89 0.98 19.00
CA ALA A 55 14.66 1.76 19.96
C ALA A 55 13.87 2.08 21.24
N ALA A 56 12.54 2.24 21.13
CA ALA A 56 11.64 2.40 22.28
C ALA A 56 11.34 1.08 23.02
N GLY A 57 11.81 -0.06 22.51
CA GLY A 57 11.59 -1.40 23.09
C GLY A 57 10.28 -2.07 22.68
N ASP A 58 9.48 -1.45 21.81
CA ASP A 58 8.24 -2.01 21.27
C ASP A 58 8.53 -2.89 20.04
N ARG A 59 8.96 -4.12 20.34
CA ARG A 59 9.33 -5.12 19.32
C ARG A 59 8.15 -5.55 18.45
N VAL A 60 6.95 -5.66 19.02
CA VAL A 60 5.75 -6.10 18.28
C VAL A 60 5.34 -5.04 17.27
N GLN A 61 5.34 -3.77 17.68
CA GLN A 61 5.06 -2.67 16.76
C GLN A 61 6.14 -2.52 15.69
N GLY A 62 7.42 -2.69 16.07
CA GLY A 62 8.54 -2.70 15.12
C GLY A 62 8.38 -3.74 14.02
N GLU A 63 8.00 -4.97 14.34
CA GLU A 63 7.74 -6.03 13.35
C GLU A 63 6.55 -5.72 12.45
N ASN A 64 5.46 -5.21 13.02
CA ASN A 64 4.28 -4.80 12.26
C ASN A 64 4.64 -3.72 11.22
N LEU A 65 5.41 -2.71 11.64
CA LEU A 65 5.89 -1.64 10.75
C LEU A 65 6.85 -2.18 9.67
N LEU A 66 7.70 -3.14 10.00
CA LEU A 66 8.58 -3.79 9.01
C LEU A 66 7.79 -4.57 7.96
N GLN A 67 6.72 -5.26 8.33
CA GLN A 67 5.84 -5.93 7.37
C GLN A 67 5.21 -4.93 6.40
N HIS A 68 4.82 -3.75 6.88
CA HIS A 68 4.33 -2.68 6.02
C HIS A 68 5.42 -2.19 5.06
N ALA A 69 6.64 -1.93 5.54
CA ALA A 69 7.75 -1.56 4.67
C ALA A 69 8.02 -2.62 3.58
N GLU A 70 8.04 -3.89 4.00
CA GLU A 70 8.29 -5.05 3.14
C GLU A 70 7.25 -5.17 2.02
N HIS A 71 5.97 -4.95 2.34
CA HIS A 71 4.89 -4.93 1.35
C HIS A 71 5.16 -3.90 0.23
N TYR A 72 5.57 -2.68 0.58
CA TYR A 72 5.85 -1.64 -0.40
C TYR A 72 7.17 -1.89 -1.15
N TYR A 73 8.18 -2.46 -0.52
CA TYR A 73 9.39 -2.89 -1.22
C TYR A 73 9.09 -3.97 -2.26
N ARG A 74 8.20 -4.92 -1.97
CA ARG A 74 7.74 -5.91 -2.97
C ARG A 74 7.07 -5.24 -4.16
N ILE A 75 6.27 -4.20 -3.95
CA ILE A 75 5.65 -3.42 -5.03
C ILE A 75 6.70 -2.70 -5.87
N VAL A 76 7.72 -2.10 -5.22
CA VAL A 76 8.85 -1.45 -5.92
C VAL A 76 9.65 -2.46 -6.74
N ALA A 77 9.94 -3.64 -6.19
CA ALA A 77 10.71 -4.69 -6.85
C ALA A 77 9.95 -5.40 -7.97
N ALA A 78 8.61 -5.43 -7.91
CA ALA A 78 7.75 -6.03 -8.93
C ALA A 78 7.40 -5.10 -10.10
N ALA A 79 7.92 -3.86 -10.09
CA ALA A 79 7.66 -2.83 -11.08
C ALA A 79 8.65 -2.88 -12.26
#